data_AF-A0A2V6RAN2-F1
#
_entry.id   AF-A0A2V6RAN2-F1
#
_cell.length_a   1.000
_cell.length_b   1.000
_cell.length_c   1.000
_cell.angle_alpha   90.00
_cell.angle_beta   90.00
_cell.angle_gamma   90.00
#
_symmetry.space_group_name_H-M   'P 1'
#
loop_
_entity.id
_entity.type
_entity.pdbx_description
1 polymer ?
#
loop_
_entity_poly.entity_id
_entity_poly.type
_entity_poly.pdbx_seq_one_letter_code
_entity_poly.pdbx_strand_id
1 'polypeptide(L)' 'MSAWPGVIERYREFLPVSAKTPVVTLLEGNTPLVPAPRLAEATDPSLKIYLKCEGFNPTGSFKDRGMTMAIS' A
#
# COMPACT_ATOMS: atom_id res chain seq x y z
N MET A 1 6.39 -17.47 -6.28
CA MET A 1 5.71 -16.26 -5.78
C MET A 1 5.46 -15.36 -6.98
N SER A 2 4.24 -14.86 -7.17
CA SER A 2 3.98 -13.87 -8.22
C SER A 2 4.56 -12.52 -7.82
N ALA A 3 5.10 -11.76 -8.77
CA ALA A 3 5.51 -10.39 -8.53
C ALA A 3 4.31 -9.52 -8.10
N TRP A 4 4.58 -8.47 -7.31
CA TRP A 4 3.57 -7.49 -6.96
C TRP A 4 3.20 -6.65 -8.20
N PRO A 5 1.92 -6.59 -8.61
CA PRO A 5 1.54 -5.99 -9.90
C PRO A 5 1.13 -4.51 -9.80
N GLY A 6 1.19 -3.87 -8.62
CA GLY A 6 0.61 -2.55 -8.36
C GLY A 6 -0.81 -2.62 -7.78
N VAL A 7 -1.31 -1.49 -7.27
CA VAL A 7 -2.59 -1.43 -6.56
C VAL A 7 -3.76 -1.79 -7.48
N ILE A 8 -3.80 -1.22 -8.69
CA ILE A 8 -4.94 -1.39 -9.60
C ILE A 8 -5.10 -2.86 -9.99
N GLU A 9 -4.02 -3.52 -10.44
CA GLU A 9 -4.13 -4.92 -10.86
C GLU A 9 -4.39 -5.87 -9.69
N ARG A 10 -3.83 -5.60 -8.51
CA ARG A 10 -4.05 -6.47 -7.35
C ARG A 10 -5.51 -6.44 -6.87
N TYR A 11 -6.14 -5.28 -6.93
CA TYR A 11 -7.44 -4.99 -6.32
C TYR A 11 -8.49 -4.55 -7.35
N ARG A 12 -8.31 -4.94 -8.61
CA ARG A 12 -9.12 -4.52 -9.75
C ARG A 12 -10.63 -4.69 -9.52
N GLU A 13 -11.03 -5.76 -8.84
CA GLU A 13 -12.43 -6.07 -8.52
C GLU A 13 -13.10 -5.05 -7.58
N PHE A 14 -12.31 -4.28 -6.83
CA PHE A 14 -12.80 -3.28 -5.86
C PHE A 14 -12.69 -1.84 -6.37
N LEU A 15 -12.14 -1.63 -7.57
CA LEU A 15 -11.83 -0.32 -8.11
C LEU A 15 -12.71 -0.01 -9.33
N PRO A 16 -13.03 1.27 -9.59
CA PRO A 16 -13.86 1.68 -10.71
C PRO A 16 -13.09 1.66 -12.04
N VAL A 17 -12.53 0.51 -12.42
CA VAL A 17 -11.71 0.32 -13.62
C VAL A 17 -12.32 -0.73 -14.54
N SER A 18 -12.13 -0.56 -15.85
CA SER A 18 -12.62 -1.49 -16.86
C SER A 18 -11.46 -2.23 -17.55
N ALA A 19 -11.78 -3.19 -18.41
CA ALA A 19 -10.80 -3.82 -19.31
C ALA A 19 -10.14 -2.82 -20.27
N LYS A 20 -10.74 -1.63 -20.47
CA LYS A 20 -10.20 -0.57 -21.33
C LYS A 20 -9.39 0.48 -20.57
N THR A 21 -9.39 0.44 -19.23
CA THR A 21 -8.64 1.41 -18.42
C THR A 21 -7.14 1.11 -18.54
N PRO A 22 -6.33 2.01 -19.12
CA PRO A 22 -4.88 1.83 -19.17
C PRO A 22 -4.32 1.90 -17.74
N VAL A 23 -3.49 0.94 -17.35
CA VAL A 23 -2.92 0.95 -15.99
C VAL A 23 -1.54 1.58 -16.00
N VAL A 24 -1.41 2.74 -15.35
CA VAL A 24 -0.15 3.42 -15.11
C VAL A 24 0.26 3.15 -13.66
N THR A 25 1.27 2.29 -13.47
CA THR A 25 1.73 1.89 -12.13
C THR A 25 3.24 2.05 -11.98
N LEU A 26 3.67 2.38 -10.76
CA LEU A 26 5.06 2.29 -10.33
C LEU A 26 5.25 1.14 -9.34
N LEU A 27 4.33 0.16 -9.38
CA LEU A 27 4.24 -0.97 -8.44
C LEU A 27 4.00 -0.50 -6.99
N GLU A 28 3.27 0.60 -6.83
CA GLU A 28 2.87 1.14 -5.54
C GLU A 28 1.99 0.14 -4.74
N GLY A 29 1.91 0.34 -3.43
CA GLY A 29 1.21 -0.57 -2.52
C GLY A 29 2.09 -1.69 -1.99
N ASN A 30 1.46 -2.71 -1.40
CA ASN A 30 2.12 -3.83 -0.70
C ASN A 30 3.26 -3.43 0.27
N THR A 31 3.14 -2.25 0.86
CA THR A 31 4.10 -1.72 1.82
C THR A 31 4.14 -2.58 3.09
N PRO A 32 5.28 -2.66 3.79
CA PRO A 32 5.41 -3.46 5.00
C PRO A 32 4.39 -3.10 6.07
N LEU A 33 3.89 -4.13 6.76
CA LEU A 33 3.18 -4.00 8.03
C LEU A 33 4.13 -4.49 9.14
N VAL A 34 4.83 -3.56 9.77
CA VAL A 34 5.94 -3.87 10.68
C VAL A 34 5.45 -3.93 12.12
N PRO A 35 5.64 -5.05 12.86
CA PRO A 35 5.33 -5.08 14.29
C PRO A 35 6.25 -4.14 15.07
N ALA A 36 5.71 -3.39 16.02
CA ALA A 36 6.43 -2.41 16.82
C ALA A 36 6.36 -2.71 18.32
N PRO A 37 6.99 -3.80 18.80
CA PRO A 37 6.91 -4.22 20.21
C PRO A 37 7.47 -3.17 21.18
N ARG A 38 8.56 -2.48 20.83
CA ARG A 38 9.14 -1.40 21.65
C ARG A 38 8.19 -0.21 21.82
N LEU A 39 7.35 0.06 20.83
CA LEU A 39 6.35 1.11 20.94
C LEU A 39 5.22 0.69 21.88
N ALA A 40 4.81 -0.58 21.85
CA ALA A 40 3.84 -1.10 22.81
C ALA A 40 4.39 -1.03 24.24
N GLU A 41 5.63 -1.49 24.48
CA GLU A 41 6.31 -1.37 25.78
C GLU A 41 6.36 0.06 26.32
N ALA A 42 6.59 1.04 25.43
CA ALA A 42 6.70 2.45 25.80
C ALA A 42 5.36 3.18 25.97
N THR A 43 4.24 2.58 25.56
CA THR A 43 2.91 3.23 25.58
C THR A 43 1.90 2.43 26.41
N ASP A 44 1.51 1.26 25.94
CA ASP A 44 0.67 0.29 26.64
C ASP A 44 1.11 -1.14 26.26
N PRO A 45 1.77 -1.88 27.18
CA PRO A 45 2.26 -3.24 26.92
C PRO A 45 1.18 -4.26 26.56
N SER A 46 -0.11 -3.96 26.77
CA SER A 46 -1.21 -4.84 26.38
C SER A 46 -1.58 -4.74 24.89
N LEU A 47 -1.12 -3.68 24.19
CA LEU A 47 -1.43 -3.44 22.79
C LEU A 47 -0.52 -4.22 21.84
N LYS A 48 -1.07 -4.60 20.68
CA LYS A 48 -0.30 -5.05 19.51
C LYS A 48 -0.22 -3.92 18.50
N ILE A 49 0.92 -3.25 18.45
CA ILE A 49 1.12 -2.10 17.56
C ILE A 49 1.83 -2.55 16.28
N TYR A 50 1.29 -2.11 15.15
CA TYR A 50 1.89 -2.30 13.83
C TYR A 50 2.01 -0.96 13.11
N LEU A 51 3.10 -0.79 12.38
CA LEU A 51 3.37 0.36 11.54
C LEU A 51 3.09 -0.02 10.08
N LYS A 52 2.14 0.67 9.45
CA LYS A 52 1.94 0.58 8.00
C LYS A 52 2.89 1.57 7.33
N CYS A 53 4.04 1.09 6.89
CA CYS A 53 5.15 1.94 6.44
C CYS A 53 4.93 2.44 5.00
N GLU A 54 4.03 3.40 4.82
CA GLU A 54 3.66 3.97 3.51
C GLU A 54 4.78 4.77 2.82
N GLY A 55 5.86 5.09 3.54
CA GLY A 55 7.05 5.72 2.96
C GLY A 55 7.83 4.84 1.98
N PHE A 56 7.53 3.53 1.92
CA PHE A 56 8.13 2.60 0.95
C PHE A 56 7.39 2.54 -0.39
N ASN A 57 6.37 3.38 -0.59
CA ASN A 57 5.82 3.59 -1.93
C ASN A 57 6.84 4.35 -2.82
N PRO A 58 6.73 4.26 -4.16
CA PRO A 58 7.70 4.80 -5.12
C PRO A 58 8.11 6.27 -4.91
N THR A 59 7.18 7.16 -4.56
CA THR A 59 7.45 8.59 -4.34
C THR A 59 7.60 8.96 -2.86
N GLY A 60 7.60 7.97 -1.97
CA GLY A 60 7.80 8.18 -0.54
C GLY A 60 6.54 8.51 0.26
N SER A 61 5.34 8.35 -0.30
CA SER A 61 4.11 8.53 0.46
C SER A 61 2.94 7.67 -0.03
N PHE A 62 1.91 7.55 0.81
CA PHE A 62 0.67 6.84 0.45
C PHE A 62 -0.07 7.43 -0.76
N LYS A 63 0.28 8.66 -1.18
CA LYS A 63 -0.40 9.36 -2.28
C LYS A 63 -0.27 8.62 -3.60
N ASP A 64 0.76 7.79 -3.79
CA ASP A 64 0.93 6.99 -5.00
C ASP A 64 -0.27 6.08 -5.26
N ARG A 65 -0.90 5.54 -4.21
CA ARG A 65 -2.11 4.71 -4.32
C ARG A 65 -3.28 5.45 -4.95
N GLY A 66 -3.43 6.73 -4.62
CA GLY A 66 -4.45 7.58 -5.20
C GLY A 66 -4.04 8.07 -6.59
N MET A 67 -2.77 8.43 -6.76
CA MET A 67 -2.26 8.98 -8.01
C MET A 67 -2.27 7.97 -9.16
N THR A 68 -1.91 6.69 -8.94
CA THR A 68 -2.07 5.66 -9.98
C THR A 68 -3.51 5.61 -10.49
N MET A 69 -4.49 5.76 -9.59
CA MET A 69 -5.90 5.70 -9.95
C MET A 69 -6.42 7.02 -10.54
N ALA A 70 -5.83 8.16 -10.19
CA ALA A 70 -6.22 9.43 -10.82
C ALA A 70 -5.69 9.58 -12.25
N ILE A 71 -4.58 8.92 -12.57
CA ILE A 71 -3.87 9.04 -13.85
C ILE A 71 -4.23 7.94 -14.85
N SER A 72 -4.68 6.78 -14.37
CA SER A 72 -5.07 5.61 -15.17
C SER A 72 -6.47 5.72 -15.77
#